data_AF-A0A6I2X2Y0-F1
#
_entry.id   AF-A0A6I2X2Y0-F1
#
_cell.length_a   1.000
_cell.length_b   1.000
_cell.length_c   1.000
_cell.angle_alpha   90.00
_cell.angle_beta   90.00
_cell.angle_gamma   90.00
#
_symmetry.space_group_name_H-M   'P 1'
#
loop_
_entity.id
_entity.type
_entity.pdbx_description
1 polymer ?
#
loop_
_entity_poly.entity_id
_entity_poly.type
_entity_poly.pdbx_seq_one_letter_code
_entity_poly.pdbx_strand_id
1 'polypeptide(L)'
;MSEPTTTETAIPDSRLSPAQWRLTRRAAFVVYAALVAVQLTAGIPPLDPGLPVSPIILLGWFGLASAIWSLGRDRRELVYALIGWGSLAVAIRLYSATRGVVDNWWGSPVSVPGHPSTIPEQSVTNARWVISIDRVIGFGNNPSQWLQRHLYLSGNERGARWEVVTALTYMSHFFVVYVVAIVQWLRDRREWLRWVLTLSTMMLLGVILYMLVPTAPPWLAAPMELVGPVNRVGTRSLHYLHLNFADRLWKKGAASTNEVAAFPSLHFGFTVMVSMYFWKRARPWL
;
A
#
# COMPACT_ATOMS: atom_id res chain seq x y z
N MET A 1 -34.96 -66.76 24.57
CA MET A 1 -35.00 -65.31 24.84
C MET A 1 -33.92 -64.70 23.96
N SER A 2 -34.28 -64.21 22.78
CA SER A 2 -33.36 -63.68 21.77
C SER A 2 -33.23 -62.17 21.97
N GLU A 3 -32.02 -61.69 22.27
CA GLU A 3 -31.72 -60.25 22.35
C GLU A 3 -31.90 -59.58 20.98
N PRO A 4 -32.54 -58.39 20.92
CA PRO A 4 -32.62 -57.63 19.69
C PRO A 4 -31.27 -56.96 19.43
N THR A 5 -30.63 -57.32 18.32
CA THR A 5 -29.43 -56.65 17.82
C THR A 5 -29.86 -55.26 17.31
N THR A 6 -29.59 -54.21 18.10
CA THR A 6 -29.79 -52.83 17.64
C THR A 6 -28.72 -52.51 16.62
N THR A 7 -29.07 -52.58 15.34
CA THR A 7 -28.27 -52.08 14.23
C THR A 7 -28.21 -50.56 14.34
N GLU A 8 -27.21 -50.06 15.04
CA GLU A 8 -26.86 -48.64 15.07
C GLU A 8 -26.53 -48.21 13.64
N THR A 9 -27.49 -47.56 13.00
CA THR A 9 -27.34 -47.00 11.65
C THR A 9 -26.39 -45.83 11.79
N ALA A 10 -25.10 -46.07 11.54
CA ALA A 10 -24.07 -45.04 11.51
C ALA A 10 -24.53 -43.92 10.56
N ILE A 11 -24.89 -42.77 11.12
CA ILE A 11 -25.21 -41.57 10.36
C ILE A 11 -23.96 -41.29 9.51
N PRO A 12 -24.07 -41.28 8.16
CA PRO A 12 -22.91 -41.04 7.32
C PRO A 12 -22.31 -39.70 7.70
N ASP A 13 -21.04 -39.71 8.10
CA ASP A 13 -20.30 -38.51 8.50
C ASP A 13 -20.37 -37.54 7.32
N SER A 14 -21.21 -36.51 7.44
CA SER A 14 -21.61 -35.58 6.37
C SER A 14 -20.46 -34.66 5.91
N ARG A 15 -19.24 -34.99 6.31
CA ARG A 15 -18.02 -34.26 6.02
C ARG A 15 -17.50 -34.68 4.66
N LEU A 16 -17.39 -33.71 3.75
CA LEU A 16 -16.77 -33.91 2.45
C LEU A 16 -15.37 -34.53 2.60
N SER A 17 -15.07 -35.50 1.75
CA SER A 17 -13.75 -36.14 1.66
C SER A 17 -12.66 -35.15 1.22
N PRO A 18 -11.38 -35.44 1.48
CA PRO A 18 -10.27 -34.60 1.01
C PRO A 18 -10.24 -34.39 -0.51
N ALA A 19 -10.69 -35.37 -1.29
CA ALA A 19 -10.79 -35.26 -2.74
C ALA A 19 -11.91 -34.31 -3.17
N GLN A 20 -13.07 -34.40 -2.53
CA GLN A 20 -14.19 -33.47 -2.76
C GLN A 20 -13.77 -32.04 -2.40
N TRP A 21 -13.11 -31.82 -1.26
CA TRP A 21 -12.59 -30.48 -0.92
C TRP A 21 -11.58 -29.93 -1.94
N ARG A 22 -10.72 -30.77 -2.50
CA ARG A 22 -9.82 -30.36 -3.59
C ARG A 22 -10.58 -29.92 -4.83
N LEU A 23 -11.61 -30.68 -5.22
CA LEU A 23 -12.46 -30.34 -6.37
C LEU A 23 -13.23 -29.04 -6.12
N THR A 24 -13.86 -28.89 -4.96
CA THR A 24 -14.56 -27.67 -4.54
C THR A 24 -13.65 -26.45 -4.63
N ARG A 25 -12.42 -26.53 -4.11
CA ARG A 25 -11.45 -25.42 -4.22
C ARG A 25 -11.11 -25.09 -5.67
N ARG A 26 -10.85 -26.10 -6.51
CA ARG A 26 -10.54 -25.87 -7.93
C ARG A 26 -11.70 -25.21 -8.66
N ALA A 27 -12.92 -25.71 -8.47
CA ALA A 27 -14.12 -25.12 -9.05
C ALA A 27 -14.31 -23.66 -8.59
N ALA A 28 -14.17 -23.40 -7.29
CA ALA A 28 -14.25 -22.04 -6.73
C ALA A 28 -13.16 -21.11 -7.30
N PHE A 29 -11.93 -21.59 -7.50
CA PHE A 29 -10.87 -20.81 -8.16
C PHE A 29 -11.15 -20.53 -9.64
N VAL A 30 -11.76 -21.47 -10.37
CA VAL A 30 -12.18 -21.24 -11.77
C VAL A 30 -13.24 -20.15 -11.83
N VAL A 31 -14.25 -20.22 -10.97
CA VAL A 31 -15.28 -19.17 -10.88
C VAL A 31 -14.67 -17.82 -10.49
N TYR A 32 -13.79 -17.80 -9.48
CA TYR A 32 -13.08 -16.60 -9.08
C TYR A 32 -12.25 -16.00 -10.22
N ALA A 33 -11.49 -16.82 -10.95
CA ALA A 33 -10.69 -16.37 -12.09
C ALA A 33 -11.57 -15.83 -13.22
N ALA A 34 -12.72 -16.44 -13.48
CA ALA A 34 -13.69 -15.95 -14.46
C ALA A 34 -14.26 -14.58 -14.03
N LEU A 35 -14.64 -14.40 -12.76
CA LEU A 35 -15.12 -13.12 -12.24
C LEU A 35 -14.05 -12.02 -12.32
N VAL A 36 -12.79 -12.36 -11.97
CA VAL A 36 -11.65 -11.45 -12.13
C VAL A 36 -11.47 -11.08 -13.61
N ALA A 37 -11.52 -12.04 -14.53
CA ALA A 37 -11.40 -11.78 -15.95
C ALA A 37 -12.53 -10.86 -16.46
N VAL A 38 -13.78 -11.13 -16.06
CA VAL A 38 -14.94 -10.28 -16.39
C VAL A 38 -14.77 -8.87 -15.82
N GLN A 39 -14.34 -8.70 -14.57
CA GLN A 39 -14.05 -7.37 -14.02
C GLN A 39 -12.98 -6.65 -14.85
N LEU A 40 -11.92 -7.35 -15.26
CA LEU A 40 -10.83 -6.74 -16.01
C LEU A 40 -11.24 -6.34 -17.43
N THR A 41 -12.16 -7.06 -18.08
CA THR A 41 -12.52 -6.83 -19.49
C THR A 41 -13.81 -6.04 -19.67
N ALA A 42 -14.85 -6.35 -18.90
CA ALA A 42 -16.20 -5.81 -19.04
C ALA A 42 -16.67 -4.99 -17.83
N GLY A 43 -15.95 -5.08 -16.70
CA GLY A 43 -16.36 -4.46 -15.44
C GLY A 43 -17.51 -5.21 -14.76
N ILE A 44 -17.66 -5.00 -13.46
CA ILE A 44 -18.79 -5.51 -12.68
C ILE A 44 -19.31 -4.34 -11.84
N PRO A 45 -20.48 -3.74 -12.17
CA PRO A 45 -20.99 -2.57 -11.46
C PRO A 45 -20.96 -2.76 -9.92
N PRO A 46 -20.47 -1.78 -9.16
CA PRO A 46 -20.13 -0.40 -9.55
C PRO A 46 -18.69 -0.20 -10.08
N LEU A 47 -17.95 -1.29 -10.36
CA LEU A 47 -16.54 -1.24 -10.74
C LEU A 47 -16.36 -1.17 -12.25
N ASP A 48 -15.69 -0.12 -12.72
CA ASP A 48 -15.31 0.05 -14.12
C ASP A 48 -14.38 -1.08 -14.61
N PRO A 49 -14.41 -1.41 -15.92
CA PRO A 49 -13.48 -2.36 -16.51
C PRO A 49 -12.01 -2.01 -16.25
N GLY A 50 -11.20 -3.04 -16.02
CA GLY A 50 -9.74 -2.94 -15.89
C GLY A 50 -9.24 -3.17 -14.47
N LEU A 51 -7.95 -2.88 -14.26
CA LEU A 51 -7.31 -3.10 -12.96
C LEU A 51 -7.83 -2.09 -11.92
N PRO A 52 -8.41 -2.55 -10.79
CA PRO A 52 -8.89 -1.65 -9.77
C PRO A 52 -7.70 -0.93 -9.11
N VAL A 53 -7.77 0.40 -9.08
CA VAL A 53 -6.77 1.24 -8.40
C VAL A 53 -7.03 1.36 -6.89
N SER A 54 -8.22 0.97 -6.45
CA SER A 54 -8.62 1.04 -5.03
C SER A 54 -7.92 -0.07 -4.23
N PRO A 55 -7.13 0.29 -3.21
CA PRO A 55 -6.48 -0.69 -2.34
C PRO A 55 -7.47 -1.64 -1.66
N ILE A 56 -8.68 -1.17 -1.32
CA ILE A 56 -9.72 -2.00 -0.66
C ILE A 56 -10.26 -3.08 -1.60
N ILE A 57 -10.44 -2.76 -2.89
CA ILE A 57 -10.94 -3.73 -3.87
C ILE A 57 -9.88 -4.80 -4.10
N LEU A 58 -8.63 -4.40 -4.31
CA LEU A 58 -7.50 -5.34 -4.43
C LEU A 58 -7.38 -6.22 -3.19
N LEU A 59 -7.52 -5.65 -2.00
CA LEU A 59 -7.50 -6.41 -0.75
C LEU A 59 -8.66 -7.42 -0.67
N GLY A 60 -9.86 -7.02 -1.11
CA GLY A 60 -11.01 -7.91 -1.19
C GLY A 60 -10.78 -9.08 -2.14
N TRP A 61 -10.14 -8.83 -3.29
CA TRP A 61 -9.74 -9.89 -4.23
C TRP A 61 -8.79 -10.89 -3.61
N PHE A 62 -7.74 -10.42 -2.92
CA PHE A 62 -6.80 -11.29 -2.23
C PHE A 62 -7.42 -12.01 -1.03
N GLY A 63 -8.29 -11.33 -0.29
CA GLY A 63 -9.04 -11.89 0.84
C GLY A 63 -9.95 -13.03 0.40
N LEU A 64 -10.69 -12.85 -0.69
CA LEU A 64 -11.54 -13.90 -1.26
C LEU A 64 -10.73 -15.09 -1.78
N ALA A 65 -9.63 -14.84 -2.51
CA ALA A 65 -8.73 -15.90 -2.96
C ALA A 65 -8.15 -16.70 -1.77
N SER A 66 -7.80 -16.00 -0.68
CA SER A 66 -7.32 -16.61 0.56
C SER A 66 -8.39 -17.44 1.25
N ALA A 67 -9.64 -16.97 1.28
CA ALA A 67 -10.76 -17.73 1.84
C ALA A 67 -11.06 -18.99 1.03
N ILE A 68 -11.08 -18.89 -0.31
CA ILE A 68 -11.23 -20.04 -1.22
C ILE A 68 -10.09 -21.05 -1.00
N TRP A 69 -8.86 -20.56 -0.85
CA TRP A 69 -7.70 -21.41 -0.56
C TRP A 69 -7.88 -22.24 0.73
N SER A 70 -8.46 -21.63 1.76
CA SER A 70 -8.65 -22.23 3.08
C SER A 70 -9.82 -23.22 3.18
N LEU A 71 -10.70 -23.31 2.17
CA LEU A 71 -11.85 -24.23 2.19
C LEU A 71 -11.39 -25.69 2.35
N GLY A 72 -11.93 -26.41 3.34
CA GLY A 72 -11.55 -27.81 3.59
C GLY A 72 -10.12 -28.01 4.09
N ARG A 73 -9.47 -26.94 4.58
CA ARG A 73 -8.21 -26.99 5.33
C ARG A 73 -8.46 -26.71 6.81
N ASP A 74 -7.40 -26.50 7.59
CA ASP A 74 -7.51 -26.08 8.98
C ASP A 74 -8.30 -24.76 9.09
N ARG A 75 -9.31 -24.74 9.97
CA ARG A 75 -10.13 -23.56 10.26
C ARG A 75 -9.29 -22.36 10.70
N ARG A 76 -8.11 -22.61 11.30
CA ARG A 76 -7.15 -21.56 11.65
C ARG A 76 -6.69 -20.75 10.45
N GLU A 77 -6.58 -21.35 9.26
CA GLU A 77 -6.20 -20.62 8.04
C GLU A 77 -7.26 -19.58 7.66
N LEU A 78 -8.55 -19.92 7.80
CA LEU A 78 -9.63 -18.97 7.56
C LEU A 78 -9.62 -17.84 8.60
N VAL A 79 -9.40 -18.16 9.88
CA VAL A 79 -9.29 -17.15 10.94
C VAL A 79 -8.11 -16.21 10.67
N TYR A 80 -6.95 -16.73 10.26
CA TYR A 80 -5.82 -15.90 9.87
C TYR A 80 -6.16 -15.00 8.68
N ALA A 81 -6.74 -15.53 7.60
CA ALA A 81 -7.18 -14.72 6.47
C ALA A 81 -8.08 -13.56 6.92
N LEU A 82 -9.10 -13.85 7.74
CA LEU A 82 -10.06 -12.85 8.21
C LEU A 82 -9.39 -11.78 9.09
N ILE A 83 -8.57 -12.18 10.07
CA ILE A 83 -7.88 -11.24 10.95
C ILE A 83 -6.89 -10.38 10.17
N GLY A 84 -6.05 -11.00 9.34
CA GLY A 84 -5.00 -10.28 8.62
C GLY A 84 -5.58 -9.33 7.57
N TRP A 85 -6.43 -9.83 6.66
CA TRP A 85 -7.05 -8.98 5.64
C TRP A 85 -8.02 -7.96 6.24
N GLY A 86 -8.75 -8.33 7.30
CA GLY A 86 -9.59 -7.41 8.06
C GLY A 86 -8.79 -6.26 8.68
N SER A 87 -7.63 -6.55 9.29
CA SER A 87 -6.78 -5.52 9.89
C SER A 87 -6.26 -4.51 8.87
N LEU A 88 -5.84 -4.96 7.68
CA LEU A 88 -5.42 -4.08 6.59
C LEU A 88 -6.58 -3.25 6.06
N ALA A 89 -7.77 -3.85 5.93
CA ALA A 89 -8.97 -3.14 5.49
C ALA A 89 -9.32 -2.01 6.47
N VAL A 90 -9.28 -2.28 7.77
CA VAL A 90 -9.49 -1.29 8.83
C VAL A 90 -8.45 -0.18 8.74
N ALA A 91 -7.16 -0.49 8.60
CA ALA A 91 -6.10 0.51 8.49
C ALA A 91 -6.29 1.44 7.28
N ILE A 92 -6.63 0.87 6.10
CA ILE A 92 -6.89 1.66 4.88
C ILE A 92 -8.13 2.55 5.04
N ARG A 93 -9.20 2.01 5.64
CA ARG A 93 -10.44 2.76 5.88
C ARG A 93 -10.22 3.90 6.87
N LEU A 94 -9.49 3.65 7.95
CA LEU A 94 -9.16 4.67 8.93
C LEU A 94 -8.32 5.79 8.29
N TYR A 95 -7.29 5.44 7.51
CA TYR A 95 -6.52 6.42 6.75
C TYR A 95 -7.41 7.28 5.85
N SER A 96 -8.33 6.65 5.12
CA SER A 96 -9.26 7.36 4.22
C SER A 96 -10.18 8.30 4.99
N ALA A 97 -10.70 7.86 6.15
CA ALA A 97 -11.56 8.66 7.01
C ALA A 97 -10.83 9.86 7.63
N THR A 98 -9.55 9.70 8.01
CA THR A 98 -8.76 10.76 8.63
C THR A 98 -8.36 11.89 7.70
N ARG A 99 -8.41 11.71 6.37
CA ARG A 99 -7.94 12.72 5.42
C ARG A 99 -8.63 14.07 5.57
N GLY A 100 -9.95 14.09 5.45
CA GLY A 100 -10.73 15.34 5.54
C GLY A 100 -10.82 15.91 6.97
N VAL A 101 -10.42 15.12 7.97
CA VAL A 101 -10.39 15.56 9.37
C VAL A 101 -9.17 16.45 9.63
N VAL A 102 -7.98 16.07 9.12
CA VAL A 102 -6.73 16.82 9.37
C VAL A 102 -6.81 18.25 8.86
N ASP A 103 -7.45 18.48 7.71
CA ASP A 103 -7.57 19.81 7.10
C ASP A 103 -8.25 20.83 8.01
N ASN A 104 -9.16 20.37 8.89
CA ASN A 104 -9.91 21.21 9.80
C ASN A 104 -9.50 21.05 11.28
N TRP A 105 -8.57 20.14 11.57
CA TRP A 105 -8.12 19.87 12.95
C TRP A 105 -7.15 20.94 13.44
N TRP A 106 -6.27 21.42 12.57
CA TRP A 106 -5.07 22.17 12.93
C TRP A 106 -5.13 23.67 12.60
N GLY A 107 -6.15 24.36 13.12
CA GLY A 107 -6.30 25.80 12.92
C GLY A 107 -6.87 26.13 11.54
N SER A 108 -6.56 27.32 11.04
CA SER A 108 -7.16 27.83 9.80
C SER A 108 -6.41 27.31 8.56
N PRO A 109 -7.11 26.88 7.50
CA PRO A 109 -6.46 26.50 6.25
C PRO A 109 -5.69 27.67 5.63
N VAL A 110 -4.49 27.39 5.10
CA VAL A 110 -3.58 28.36 4.47
C VAL A 110 -3.53 28.12 2.97
N SER A 111 -3.65 29.19 2.18
CA SER A 111 -3.48 29.14 0.72
C SER A 111 -2.01 29.09 0.33
N VAL A 112 -1.65 28.16 -0.56
CA VAL A 112 -0.30 28.06 -1.12
C VAL A 112 -0.29 28.71 -2.51
N PRO A 113 0.64 29.65 -2.82
CA PRO A 113 0.71 30.26 -4.14
C PRO A 113 0.83 29.22 -5.26
N GLY A 114 -0.04 29.33 -6.27
CA GLY A 114 -0.06 28.41 -7.43
C GLY A 114 -0.60 27.00 -7.13
N HIS A 115 -1.16 26.77 -5.94
CA HIS A 115 -1.73 25.48 -5.56
C HIS A 115 -3.28 25.57 -5.49
N PRO A 116 -4.04 24.62 -6.06
CA PRO A 116 -5.50 24.70 -6.15
C PRO A 116 -6.26 24.50 -4.85
N SER A 117 -5.61 24.11 -3.76
CA SER A 117 -6.24 23.79 -2.48
C SER A 117 -5.54 24.46 -1.32
N THR A 118 -6.23 24.59 -0.20
CA THR A 118 -5.62 25.03 1.06
C THR A 118 -5.01 23.85 1.80
N ILE A 119 -4.08 24.14 2.70
CA ILE A 119 -3.44 23.14 3.56
C ILE A 119 -3.57 23.54 5.04
N PRO A 120 -3.54 22.60 5.99
CA PRO A 120 -3.56 22.94 7.41
C PRO A 120 -2.38 23.83 7.79
N GLU A 121 -2.59 24.88 8.58
CA GLU A 121 -1.54 25.78 9.08
C GLU A 121 -0.38 25.03 9.74
N GLN A 122 -0.71 24.01 10.54
CA GLN A 122 0.29 23.16 11.19
C GLN A 122 1.22 22.46 10.21
N SER A 123 0.79 22.20 8.96
CA SER A 123 1.65 21.63 7.91
C SER A 123 2.81 22.55 7.54
N VAL A 124 2.56 23.86 7.56
CA VAL A 124 3.55 24.91 7.29
C VAL A 124 4.49 25.04 8.49
N THR A 125 3.94 25.10 9.69
CA THR A 125 4.72 25.14 10.95
C THR A 125 5.64 23.93 11.07
N ASN A 126 5.12 22.73 10.75
CA ASN A 126 5.91 21.52 10.82
C ASN A 126 7.00 21.45 9.75
N ALA A 127 6.71 21.92 8.53
CA ALA A 127 7.71 21.99 7.48
C ALA A 127 8.94 22.82 7.89
N ARG A 128 8.77 23.90 8.67
CA ARG A 128 9.90 24.75 9.11
C ARG A 128 10.95 23.97 9.91
N TRP A 129 10.52 23.21 10.92
CA TRP A 129 11.48 22.45 11.73
C TRP A 129 12.00 21.21 10.99
N VAL A 130 11.21 20.58 10.12
CA VAL A 130 11.68 19.50 9.24
C VAL A 130 12.77 20.01 8.29
N ILE A 131 12.60 21.19 7.68
CA ILE A 131 13.62 21.83 6.83
C ILE A 131 14.89 22.13 7.64
N SER A 132 14.77 22.53 8.91
CA SER A 132 15.94 22.73 9.78
C SER A 132 16.69 21.42 10.02
N ILE A 133 15.98 20.32 10.29
CA ILE A 133 16.58 18.98 10.42
C ILE A 133 17.26 18.58 9.10
N ASP A 134 16.60 18.78 7.97
CA ASP A 134 17.15 18.50 6.64
C ASP A 134 18.48 19.25 6.43
N ARG A 135 18.56 20.53 6.83
CA ARG A 135 19.80 21.31 6.74
C ARG A 135 20.89 20.76 7.65
N VAL A 136 20.56 20.28 8.85
CA VAL A 136 21.55 19.63 9.73
C VAL A 136 22.10 18.36 9.07
N ILE A 137 21.20 17.50 8.56
CA ILE A 137 21.58 16.25 7.87
C ILE A 137 22.39 16.53 6.59
N GLY A 138 22.01 17.58 5.85
CA GLY A 138 22.68 18.01 4.62
C GLY A 138 23.87 18.94 4.84
N PHE A 139 24.45 18.99 6.06
CA PHE A 139 25.62 19.80 6.38
C PHE A 139 25.48 21.28 5.98
N GLY A 140 24.37 21.89 6.38
CA GLY A 140 23.98 23.26 6.05
C GLY A 140 23.14 23.40 4.77
N ASN A 141 23.08 22.36 3.92
CA ASN A 141 22.28 22.38 2.69
C ASN A 141 20.95 21.66 2.86
N ASN A 142 19.89 22.12 2.20
CA ASN A 142 18.70 21.31 2.04
C ASN A 142 18.98 20.18 1.01
N PRO A 143 18.85 18.89 1.36
CA PRO A 143 19.22 17.78 0.48
C PRO A 143 18.43 17.75 -0.83
N SER A 144 17.12 18.06 -0.78
CA SER A 144 16.28 18.07 -1.98
C SER A 144 16.74 19.15 -2.97
N GLN A 145 17.04 20.34 -2.48
CA GLN A 145 17.60 21.42 -3.30
C GLN A 145 19.00 21.08 -3.82
N TRP A 146 19.86 20.52 -2.98
CA TRP A 146 21.20 20.13 -3.37
C TRP A 146 21.13 19.10 -4.50
N LEU A 147 20.34 18.04 -4.34
CA LEU A 147 20.16 17.02 -5.38
C LEU A 147 19.62 17.63 -6.67
N GLN A 148 18.62 18.52 -6.60
CA GLN A 148 18.12 19.13 -7.83
C GLN A 148 19.12 20.06 -8.50
N ARG A 149 19.86 20.88 -7.74
CA ARG A 149 20.90 21.74 -8.33
C ARG A 149 21.99 20.96 -9.07
N HIS A 150 22.32 19.75 -8.63
CA HIS A 150 23.42 18.96 -9.20
C HIS A 150 22.98 17.89 -10.20
N LEU A 151 21.77 17.31 -10.04
CA LEU A 151 21.33 16.15 -10.81
C LEU A 151 20.05 16.40 -11.62
N TYR A 152 19.28 17.44 -11.31
CA TYR A 152 18.04 17.71 -12.02
C TYR A 152 18.31 18.47 -13.32
N LEU A 153 18.00 17.82 -14.45
CA LEU A 153 18.06 18.45 -15.76
C LEU A 153 16.85 19.39 -15.94
N SER A 154 17.00 20.65 -15.52
CA SER A 154 16.00 21.69 -15.73
C SER A 154 15.77 21.90 -17.24
N GLY A 155 14.50 22.01 -17.65
CA GLY A 155 14.10 22.14 -19.06
C GLY A 155 13.87 20.82 -19.81
N ASN A 156 14.22 19.67 -19.24
CA ASN A 156 13.85 18.37 -19.77
C ASN A 156 12.63 17.80 -19.01
N GLU A 157 11.43 18.03 -19.53
CA GLU A 157 10.18 17.52 -18.94
C GLU A 157 10.17 15.99 -18.80
N ARG A 158 10.88 15.30 -19.69
CA ARG A 158 11.04 13.85 -19.69
C ARG A 158 12.01 13.34 -18.62
N GLY A 159 12.82 14.22 -18.04
CA GLY A 159 13.90 13.85 -17.11
C GLY A 159 15.02 13.05 -17.76
N ALA A 160 16.07 12.77 -16.98
CA ALA A 160 17.18 11.95 -17.46
C ALA A 160 16.77 10.47 -17.58
N ARG A 161 17.37 9.72 -18.51
CA ARG A 161 17.07 8.27 -18.67
C ARG A 161 17.39 7.45 -17.43
N TRP A 162 18.41 7.83 -16.66
CA TRP A 162 18.77 7.13 -15.42
C TRP A 162 17.71 7.30 -14.31
N GLU A 163 16.89 8.36 -14.36
CA GLU A 163 15.79 8.56 -13.41
C GLU A 163 14.73 7.46 -13.54
N VAL A 164 14.75 6.64 -14.60
CA VAL A 164 13.91 5.44 -14.70
C VAL A 164 14.20 4.49 -13.54
N VAL A 165 15.46 4.31 -13.17
CA VAL A 165 15.86 3.41 -12.08
C VAL A 165 15.32 3.93 -10.75
N THR A 166 15.43 5.23 -10.49
CA THR A 166 14.91 5.85 -9.27
C THR A 166 13.38 5.80 -9.23
N ALA A 167 12.72 6.03 -10.36
CA ALA A 167 11.26 5.94 -10.47
C ALA A 167 10.77 4.50 -10.26
N LEU A 168 11.41 3.49 -10.85
CA LEU A 168 11.07 2.08 -10.62
C LEU A 168 11.32 1.66 -9.17
N THR A 169 12.44 2.11 -8.59
CA THR A 169 12.73 1.87 -7.16
C THR A 169 11.63 2.47 -6.29
N TYR A 170 11.26 3.73 -6.54
CA TYR A 170 10.16 4.39 -5.86
C TYR A 170 8.82 3.70 -6.13
N MET A 171 8.61 3.09 -7.29
CA MET A 171 7.35 2.39 -7.55
C MET A 171 7.28 1.00 -6.88
N SER A 172 8.43 0.41 -6.58
CA SER A 172 8.51 -0.95 -6.04
C SER A 172 7.81 -1.10 -4.69
N HIS A 173 7.84 -0.08 -3.81
CA HIS A 173 7.23 -0.19 -2.48
C HIS A 173 5.71 -0.37 -2.54
N PHE A 174 5.06 0.07 -3.63
CA PHE A 174 3.62 -0.11 -3.82
C PHE A 174 3.24 -1.57 -4.08
N PHE A 175 4.18 -2.41 -4.53
CA PHE A 175 3.89 -3.81 -4.88
C PHE A 175 4.62 -4.78 -3.96
N VAL A 176 5.86 -4.48 -3.59
CA VAL A 176 6.73 -5.44 -2.88
C VAL A 176 6.13 -5.85 -1.54
N VAL A 177 5.48 -4.92 -0.83
CA VAL A 177 4.84 -5.23 0.46
C VAL A 177 3.72 -6.27 0.34
N TYR A 178 2.96 -6.20 -0.76
CA TYR A 178 1.88 -7.15 -1.05
C TYR A 178 2.41 -8.44 -1.64
N VAL A 179 3.44 -8.39 -2.49
CA VAL A 179 4.11 -9.59 -3.01
C VAL A 179 4.68 -10.41 -1.87
N VAL A 180 5.38 -9.79 -0.90
CA VAL A 180 5.87 -10.48 0.30
C VAL A 180 4.70 -11.08 1.07
N ALA A 181 3.60 -10.33 1.29
CA ALA A 181 2.42 -10.89 1.93
C ALA A 181 1.87 -12.12 1.18
N ILE A 182 1.77 -12.10 -0.15
CA ILE A 182 1.28 -13.24 -0.93
C ILE A 182 2.23 -14.44 -0.81
N VAL A 183 3.54 -14.22 -0.95
CA VAL A 183 4.54 -15.29 -0.80
C VAL A 183 4.49 -15.90 0.59
N GLN A 184 4.40 -15.07 1.63
CA GLN A 184 4.30 -15.53 3.00
C GLN A 184 2.99 -16.28 3.24
N TRP A 185 1.88 -15.81 2.67
CA TRP A 185 0.63 -16.57 2.68
C TRP A 185 0.93 -17.96 2.12
N LEU A 186 1.36 -18.09 0.87
CA LEU A 186 1.57 -19.39 0.24
C LEU A 186 2.53 -20.32 0.99
N ARG A 187 3.55 -19.79 1.68
CA ARG A 187 4.60 -20.57 2.37
C ARG A 187 4.30 -20.88 3.84
N ASP A 188 4.04 -19.85 4.66
CA ASP A 188 3.87 -19.98 6.12
C ASP A 188 2.87 -18.94 6.63
N ARG A 189 1.72 -19.44 7.11
CA ARG A 189 0.57 -18.61 7.51
C ARG A 189 0.82 -17.88 8.82
N ARG A 190 1.71 -18.39 9.68
CA ARG A 190 2.11 -17.72 10.92
C ARG A 190 3.03 -16.56 10.61
N GLU A 191 4.01 -16.77 9.74
CA GLU A 191 4.87 -15.68 9.26
C GLU A 191 4.07 -14.62 8.51
N TRP A 192 3.11 -15.05 7.68
CA TRP A 192 2.17 -14.14 7.03
C TRP A 192 1.40 -13.29 8.03
N LEU A 193 0.84 -13.90 9.08
CA LEU A 193 0.08 -13.14 10.07
C LEU A 193 0.95 -12.09 10.76
N ARG A 194 2.20 -12.44 11.13
CA ARG A 194 3.16 -11.48 11.69
C ARG A 194 3.46 -10.34 10.71
N TRP A 195 3.67 -10.66 9.43
CA TRP A 195 3.92 -9.68 8.39
C TRP A 195 2.75 -8.71 8.23
N VAL A 196 1.53 -9.24 8.10
CA VAL A 196 0.33 -8.44 7.89
C VAL A 196 -0.01 -7.61 9.11
N LEU A 197 0.11 -8.15 10.33
CA LEU A 197 -0.09 -7.36 11.54
C LEU A 197 0.97 -6.25 11.67
N THR A 198 2.23 -6.53 11.34
CA THR A 198 3.29 -5.51 11.32
C THR A 198 2.98 -4.41 10.30
N LEU A 199 2.55 -4.78 9.09
CA LEU A 199 2.14 -3.85 8.05
C LEU A 199 0.94 -3.00 8.51
N SER A 200 -0.11 -3.63 9.05
CA SER A 200 -1.28 -2.94 9.59
C SER A 200 -0.91 -1.98 10.70
N THR A 201 -0.07 -2.38 11.66
CA THR A 201 0.44 -1.51 12.72
C THR A 201 1.25 -0.34 12.14
N MET A 202 2.13 -0.58 11.18
CA MET A 202 2.89 0.49 10.51
C MET A 202 1.96 1.49 9.82
N MET A 203 0.91 1.01 9.14
CA MET A 203 -0.10 1.86 8.52
C MET A 203 -0.84 2.69 9.56
N LEU A 204 -1.29 2.07 10.66
CA LEU A 204 -1.97 2.78 11.75
C LEU A 204 -1.08 3.82 12.42
N LEU A 205 0.19 3.50 12.67
CA LEU A 205 1.17 4.47 13.17
C LEU A 205 1.38 5.60 12.18
N GLY A 206 1.44 5.31 10.88
CA GLY A 206 1.50 6.32 9.82
C GLY A 206 0.27 7.24 9.81
N VAL A 207 -0.93 6.71 10.05
CA VAL A 207 -2.16 7.50 10.20
C VAL A 207 -2.07 8.41 11.44
N ILE A 208 -1.64 7.87 12.57
CA ILE A 208 -1.49 8.65 13.81
C ILE A 208 -0.47 9.77 13.60
N LEU A 209 0.68 9.48 13.00
CA LEU A 209 1.71 10.47 12.72
C LEU A 209 1.25 11.50 11.69
N TYR A 210 0.48 11.11 10.68
CA TYR A 210 -0.18 12.03 9.75
C TYR A 210 -1.13 12.99 10.48
N MET A 211 -1.91 12.49 11.42
CA MET A 211 -2.82 13.30 12.23
C MET A 211 -2.08 14.26 13.16
N LEU A 212 -0.99 13.81 13.79
CA LEU A 212 -0.27 14.58 14.80
C LEU A 212 0.75 15.56 14.21
N VAL A 213 1.36 15.18 13.09
CA VAL A 213 2.49 15.89 12.48
C VAL A 213 2.27 16.04 10.97
N PRO A 214 1.15 16.65 10.52
CA PRO A 214 0.99 16.96 9.12
C PRO A 214 2.14 17.88 8.70
N THR A 215 2.74 17.64 7.55
CA THR A 215 3.97 18.31 7.12
C THR A 215 3.93 18.56 5.63
N ALA A 216 4.04 19.84 5.23
CA ALA A 216 4.12 20.21 3.83
C ALA A 216 5.48 19.74 3.23
N PRO A 217 5.48 19.04 2.08
CA PRO A 217 6.71 18.59 1.43
C PRO A 217 7.49 19.79 0.83
N PRO A 218 8.79 19.63 0.54
CA PRO A 218 9.65 20.73 0.09
C PRO A 218 9.15 21.48 -1.15
N TRP A 219 8.54 20.79 -2.11
CA TRP A 219 8.00 21.42 -3.33
C TRP A 219 6.73 22.25 -3.07
N LEU A 220 5.96 21.94 -2.03
CA LEU A 220 4.80 22.73 -1.59
C LEU A 220 5.23 23.86 -0.65
N ALA A 221 6.31 23.65 0.09
CA ALA A 221 6.96 24.64 0.95
C ALA A 221 7.68 25.75 0.16
N ALA A 222 8.12 25.48 -1.07
CA ALA A 222 8.92 26.43 -1.86
C ALA A 222 8.17 27.70 -2.30
N PRO A 223 6.92 27.63 -2.80
CA PRO A 223 6.13 28.84 -3.12
C PRO A 223 5.78 29.70 -1.90
N MET A 224 5.88 29.14 -0.68
CA MET A 224 5.72 29.86 0.59
C MET A 224 7.04 30.40 1.14
N GLU A 225 8.12 30.35 0.35
CA GLU A 225 9.45 30.87 0.69
C GLU A 225 10.10 30.20 1.93
N LEU A 226 9.62 29.03 2.36
CA LEU A 226 10.23 28.30 3.49
C LEU A 226 11.56 27.64 3.12
N VAL A 227 11.68 27.30 1.84
CA VAL A 227 12.86 26.71 1.20
C VAL A 227 12.93 27.31 -0.20
N GLY A 228 14.13 27.47 -0.76
CA GLY A 228 14.24 27.91 -2.16
C GLY A 228 13.68 26.87 -3.15
N PRO A 229 13.77 27.11 -4.48
CA PRO A 229 13.07 26.32 -5.48
C PRO A 229 13.33 24.82 -5.43
N VAL A 230 12.25 24.02 -5.38
CA VAL A 230 12.27 22.55 -5.46
C VAL A 230 11.09 22.07 -6.30
N ASN A 231 11.36 21.28 -7.32
CA ASN A 231 10.35 20.69 -8.19
C ASN A 231 9.83 19.35 -7.64
N ARG A 232 8.56 19.01 -7.92
CA ARG A 232 8.01 17.69 -7.63
C ARG A 232 8.47 16.68 -8.69
N VAL A 233 9.55 15.95 -8.41
CA VAL A 233 10.10 14.92 -9.30
C VAL A 233 9.36 13.60 -9.05
N GLY A 234 8.22 13.43 -9.74
CA GLY A 234 7.43 12.20 -9.68
C GLY A 234 7.99 11.10 -10.59
N THR A 235 7.11 10.43 -11.33
CA THR A 235 7.44 9.32 -12.23
C THR A 235 7.73 9.75 -13.67
N ARG A 236 8.14 11.00 -13.90
CA ARG A 236 8.28 11.62 -15.24
C ARG A 236 9.10 10.79 -16.23
N SER A 237 10.10 10.06 -15.75
CA SER A 237 11.01 9.25 -16.56
C SER A 237 10.40 7.93 -17.06
N LEU A 238 9.28 7.45 -16.48
CA LEU A 238 8.67 6.17 -16.88
C LEU A 238 8.17 6.14 -18.33
N HIS A 239 7.96 7.30 -18.96
CA HIS A 239 7.60 7.39 -20.37
C HIS A 239 8.66 6.72 -21.28
N TYR A 240 9.94 6.68 -20.87
CA TYR A 240 11.01 5.99 -21.62
C TYR A 240 10.79 4.48 -21.73
N LEU A 241 9.98 3.89 -20.84
CA LEU A 241 9.67 2.46 -20.85
C LEU A 241 8.38 2.14 -21.62
N HIS A 242 7.72 3.14 -22.22
CA HIS A 242 6.39 3.01 -22.82
C HIS A 242 5.35 2.36 -21.89
N LEU A 243 5.57 2.45 -20.57
CA LEU A 243 4.66 1.95 -19.54
C LEU A 243 3.51 2.93 -19.34
N ASN A 244 2.77 3.22 -20.42
CA ASN A 244 1.62 4.12 -20.42
C ASN A 244 0.55 3.67 -19.41
N PHE A 245 0.49 2.37 -19.13
CA PHE A 245 -0.34 1.82 -18.06
C PHE A 245 0.12 2.26 -16.65
N ALA A 246 1.43 2.20 -16.36
CA ALA A 246 1.98 2.66 -15.09
C ALA A 246 1.82 4.17 -14.90
N ASP A 247 1.96 4.96 -15.98
CA ASP A 247 1.72 6.41 -15.93
C ASP A 247 0.25 6.74 -15.66
N ARG A 248 -0.70 6.01 -16.28
CA ARG A 248 -2.14 6.17 -15.99
C ARG A 248 -2.50 5.75 -14.56
N LEU A 249 -1.95 4.63 -14.08
CA LEU A 249 -2.10 4.21 -12.67
C LEU A 249 -1.54 5.26 -11.72
N TRP A 250 -0.36 5.81 -12.03
CA TRP A 250 0.26 6.87 -11.24
C TRP A 250 -0.60 8.12 -11.21
N LYS A 251 -1.09 8.60 -12.35
CA LYS A 251 -1.95 9.80 -12.41
C LYS A 251 -3.25 9.62 -11.62
N LYS A 252 -3.92 8.46 -11.77
CA LYS A 252 -5.11 8.12 -10.97
C LYS A 252 -4.78 8.01 -9.47
N GLY A 253 -3.64 7.39 -9.13
CA GLY A 253 -3.17 7.23 -7.76
C GLY A 253 -2.78 8.57 -7.12
N ALA A 254 -2.01 9.40 -7.82
CA ALA A 254 -1.53 10.72 -7.39
C ALA A 254 -2.68 11.70 -7.14
N ALA A 255 -3.71 11.68 -7.99
CA ALA A 255 -4.96 12.43 -7.76
C ALA A 255 -5.70 11.99 -6.48
N SER A 256 -5.34 10.83 -5.91
CA SER A 256 -5.87 10.29 -4.65
C SER A 256 -4.86 10.34 -3.49
N THR A 257 -3.72 11.04 -3.62
CA THR A 257 -2.70 11.14 -2.54
C THR A 257 -2.85 12.39 -1.69
N ASN A 258 -2.49 12.28 -0.40
CA ASN A 258 -2.36 13.43 0.49
C ASN A 258 -1.09 14.22 0.15
N GLU A 259 -1.24 15.52 -0.03
CA GLU A 259 -0.11 16.38 -0.36
C GLU A 259 0.68 16.83 0.87
N VAL A 260 0.10 16.73 2.08
CA VAL A 260 0.65 17.28 3.34
C VAL A 260 1.08 16.24 4.38
N ALA A 261 1.41 15.02 3.97
CA ALA A 261 1.77 13.91 4.86
C ALA A 261 3.23 13.47 4.72
N ALA A 262 4.16 14.44 4.67
CA ALA A 262 5.53 14.15 4.25
C ALA A 262 6.45 13.52 5.32
N PHE A 263 6.15 13.67 6.62
CA PHE A 263 7.09 13.31 7.70
C PHE A 263 6.44 12.59 8.91
N PRO A 264 7.02 11.47 9.39
CA PRO A 264 7.91 10.58 8.65
C PRO A 264 7.13 9.86 7.53
N SER A 265 7.81 9.55 6.43
CA SER A 265 7.16 8.95 5.26
C SER A 265 6.69 7.51 5.52
N LEU A 266 5.40 7.22 5.27
CA LEU A 266 4.88 5.85 5.35
C LEU A 266 5.54 4.92 4.32
N HIS A 267 5.85 5.43 3.11
CA HIS A 267 6.58 4.67 2.09
C HIS A 267 8.01 4.32 2.52
N PHE A 268 8.66 5.23 3.25
CA PHE A 268 9.94 4.92 3.89
C PHE A 268 9.78 3.81 4.93
N GLY A 269 8.74 3.89 5.78
CA GLY A 269 8.40 2.84 6.75
C GLY A 269 8.21 1.46 6.10
N PHE A 270 7.47 1.38 5.00
CA PHE A 270 7.30 0.14 4.22
C PHE A 270 8.63 -0.40 3.68
N THR A 271 9.48 0.50 3.16
CA THR A 271 10.78 0.13 2.61
C THR A 271 11.69 -0.44 3.70
N VAL A 272 11.78 0.23 4.86
CA VAL A 272 12.55 -0.26 6.01
C VAL A 272 12.02 -1.60 6.50
N MET A 273 10.70 -1.77 6.60
CA MET A 273 10.07 -3.02 7.01
C MET A 273 10.47 -4.19 6.10
N VAL A 274 10.40 -3.99 4.77
CA VAL A 274 10.80 -4.98 3.77
C VAL A 274 12.29 -5.29 3.85
N SER A 275 13.13 -4.25 3.89
CA SER A 275 14.58 -4.39 3.99
C SER A 275 14.98 -5.16 5.24
N MET A 276 14.44 -4.83 6.41
CA MET A 276 14.73 -5.52 7.66
C MET A 276 14.26 -6.97 7.66
N TYR A 277 13.12 -7.25 7.03
CA TYR A 277 12.60 -8.61 6.91
C TYR A 277 13.53 -9.51 6.10
N PHE A 278 14.05 -9.01 4.97
CA PHE A 278 14.99 -9.75 4.15
C PHE A 278 16.41 -9.74 4.69
N TRP A 279 16.86 -8.65 5.32
CA TRP A 279 18.20 -8.56 5.94
C TRP A 279 18.45 -9.71 6.92
N LYS A 280 17.48 -10.01 7.78
CA LYS A 280 17.56 -11.11 8.75
C LYS A 280 17.58 -12.51 8.12
N ARG A 281 17.23 -12.63 6.83
CA ARG A 281 17.07 -13.89 6.09
C ARG A 281 18.08 -14.04 4.94
N ALA A 282 18.74 -12.95 4.57
CA ALA A 282 19.89 -12.99 3.69
C ALA A 282 20.97 -13.80 4.40
N ARG A 283 21.51 -14.81 3.72
CA ARG A 283 22.72 -15.46 4.22
C ARG A 283 23.81 -14.38 4.28
N PRO A 284 24.55 -14.23 5.40
CA PRO A 284 25.79 -13.48 5.34
C PRO A 284 26.59 -14.11 4.21
N TRP A 285 26.94 -13.28 3.24
CA TRP A 285 27.54 -13.65 1.96
C TRP A 285 28.49 -14.86 2.11
N LEU A 286 28.18 -15.94 1.39
CA LEU A 286 29.14 -17.02 1.11
C LEU A 286 30.30 -16.45 0.29
#